data_AF-A0A8C5AI69-F1
#
_entry.id   AF-A0A8C5AI69-F1
#
_cell.length_a   1.000
_cell.length_b   1.000
_cell.length_c   1.000
_cell.angle_alpha   90.00
_cell.angle_beta   90.00
_cell.angle_gamma   90.00
#
_symmetry.space_group_name_H-M   'P 1'
#
loop_
_entity.id
_entity.type
_entity.pdbx_description
1 polymer ?
#
loop_
_entity_poly.entity_id
_entity_poly.type
_entity_poly.pdbx_seq_one_letter_code
_entity_poly.pdbx_strand_id
1 'polypeptide(L)'
;QREETMHSPKRTESDWQGLVCEFLVCKRKLESKKDALLILSKELDNCQQERDQYRLMANQLRERHQGLKKKYRELIDGGDPSLPPEKRHLVNLAQLLRDSRERGRKQGEEVKELTQRLSDAQGDNKLLRMSITRQRLGDQDVGVRHFPAYEREDLVLQLERAGLQQSVEALADELQDVKAERDAFREKAERLNVELNHILGGPGAPILDLDALCTENRYLHERFSQVQGEVSLLKTHVGKYKTALEKRRFPQGRSSVGLTGVLSAKQVQELLLEECGCSLPATPQSISDLKALASALLDTIQEKNLVVQHQRHTNRILGNRVAGLERKLKTLEVSGLWSLPGGWDGSGRSVGTPLLGLTEAQR
;
A
#
# COMPACT_ATOMS: atom_id res chain seq x y z
N GLN A 1 74.90 -33.00 -74.59
CA GLN A 1 73.43 -33.01 -74.59
C GLN A 1 72.96 -34.18 -73.74
N ARG A 2 72.51 -33.91 -72.51
CA ARG A 2 71.62 -34.80 -71.75
C ARG A 2 70.59 -33.87 -71.10
N GLU A 3 69.36 -34.01 -71.55
CA GLU A 3 68.21 -33.23 -71.10
C GLU A 3 67.88 -33.62 -69.66
N GLU A 4 68.02 -32.68 -68.73
CA GLU A 4 67.43 -32.79 -67.39
C GLU A 4 65.96 -32.41 -67.49
N THR A 5 65.10 -33.42 -67.59
CA THR A 5 63.65 -33.25 -67.47
C THR A 5 63.30 -32.81 -66.06
N MET A 6 63.00 -31.52 -65.89
CA MET A 6 62.35 -30.93 -64.71
C MET A 6 61.02 -31.64 -64.43
N HIS A 7 61.04 -32.69 -63.61
CA HIS A 7 59.84 -33.27 -63.03
C HIS A 7 59.39 -32.39 -61.85
N SER A 8 58.43 -31.50 -62.09
CA SER A 8 57.64 -30.92 -61.02
C SER A 8 56.94 -32.05 -60.27
N PRO A 9 57.10 -32.20 -58.94
CA PRO A 9 56.44 -33.28 -58.22
C PRO A 9 54.93 -33.10 -58.32
N LYS A 10 54.25 -34.04 -58.99
CA LYS A 10 52.79 -34.11 -59.02
C LYS A 10 52.35 -34.45 -57.60
N ARG A 11 51.83 -33.45 -56.86
CA ARG A 11 51.25 -33.65 -55.53
C ARG A 11 50.25 -34.81 -55.58
N THR A 12 50.39 -35.75 -54.67
CA THR A 12 49.50 -36.91 -54.62
C THR A 12 48.13 -36.49 -54.08
N GLU A 13 47.09 -37.24 -54.42
CA GLU A 13 45.72 -36.98 -53.93
C GLU A 13 45.65 -36.95 -52.39
N SER A 14 46.48 -37.76 -51.73
CA SER A 14 46.67 -37.78 -50.28
C SER A 14 47.20 -36.44 -49.74
N ASP A 15 48.16 -35.81 -50.41
CA ASP A 15 48.69 -34.50 -50.01
C ASP A 15 47.63 -33.41 -50.12
N TRP A 16 46.79 -33.48 -51.16
CA TRP A 16 45.66 -32.56 -51.34
C TRP A 16 44.60 -32.74 -50.26
N GLN A 17 44.26 -33.98 -49.91
CA GLN A 17 43.34 -34.28 -48.82
C GLN A 17 43.88 -33.82 -47.46
N GLY A 18 45.18 -34.01 -47.19
CA GLY A 18 45.86 -33.50 -46.00
C GLY A 18 45.77 -31.97 -45.90
N LEU A 19 46.06 -31.26 -46.98
CA LEU A 19 46.00 -29.80 -47.03
C LEU A 19 44.56 -29.26 -46.84
N VAL A 20 43.56 -29.96 -47.38
CA VAL A 20 42.14 -29.64 -47.16
C VAL A 20 41.75 -29.85 -45.69
N CYS A 21 42.18 -30.95 -45.07
CA CYS A 21 41.95 -31.20 -43.65
C CYS A 21 42.59 -30.11 -42.76
N GLU A 22 43.83 -29.74 -43.03
CA GLU A 22 44.52 -28.65 -42.33
C GLU A 22 43.80 -27.31 -42.50
N PHE A 23 43.38 -26.98 -43.73
CA PHE A 23 42.60 -25.78 -44.01
C PHE A 23 41.28 -25.75 -43.21
N LEU A 24 40.56 -26.88 -43.13
CA LEU A 24 39.31 -26.97 -42.37
C LEU A 24 39.53 -26.84 -40.86
N VAL A 25 40.63 -27.36 -40.32
CA VAL A 25 41.01 -27.17 -38.91
C VAL A 25 41.37 -25.72 -38.64
N CYS A 26 42.16 -25.09 -39.51
CA CYS A 26 42.52 -23.68 -39.42
C CYS A 26 41.30 -22.78 -39.51
N LYS A 27 40.35 -23.07 -40.42
CA LYS A 27 39.08 -22.34 -40.54
C LYS A 27 38.27 -22.41 -39.25
N ARG A 28 38.07 -23.61 -38.69
CA ARG A 28 37.37 -23.80 -37.41
C ARG A 28 38.06 -23.08 -36.23
N LYS A 29 39.39 -23.13 -36.17
CA LYS A 29 40.17 -22.39 -35.16
C LYS A 29 40.02 -20.88 -35.32
N LEU A 30 39.99 -20.38 -36.55
CA LEU A 30 39.77 -18.96 -36.83
C LEU A 30 38.37 -18.52 -36.42
N GLU A 31 37.34 -19.30 -36.74
CA GLU A 31 35.95 -19.07 -36.33
C GLU A 31 35.81 -19.04 -34.80
N SER A 32 36.36 -20.05 -34.11
CA SER A 32 36.35 -20.09 -32.64
C SER A 32 37.07 -18.90 -32.00
N LYS A 33 38.20 -18.44 -32.57
CA LYS A 33 38.90 -17.25 -32.09
C LYS A 33 38.10 -15.97 -32.36
N LYS A 34 37.40 -15.87 -33.49
CA LYS A 34 36.51 -14.75 -33.79
C LYS A 34 35.37 -14.68 -32.77
N ASP A 35 34.77 -15.81 -32.43
CA ASP A 35 33.70 -15.88 -31.43
C ASP A 35 34.22 -15.54 -30.03
N ALA A 36 35.40 -16.03 -29.65
CA ALA A 36 36.05 -15.66 -28.39
C ALA A 36 36.33 -14.15 -28.32
N LEU A 37 36.80 -13.53 -29.40
CA LEU A 37 37.00 -12.07 -29.47
C LEU A 37 35.68 -11.31 -29.32
N LEU A 38 34.57 -11.80 -29.88
CA LEU A 38 33.26 -11.19 -29.71
C LEU A 38 32.78 -11.27 -28.25
N ILE A 39 33.04 -12.38 -27.56
CA ILE A 39 32.73 -12.53 -26.13
C ILE A 39 33.56 -11.53 -25.31
N LEU A 40 34.88 -11.50 -25.52
CA LEU A 40 35.78 -10.58 -24.81
C LEU A 40 35.44 -9.11 -25.07
N SER A 41 35.03 -8.76 -26.30
CA SER A 41 34.57 -7.40 -26.61
C SER A 41 33.34 -7.03 -25.80
N LYS A 42 32.35 -7.94 -25.69
CA LYS A 42 31.14 -7.71 -24.88
C LYS A 42 31.45 -7.61 -23.39
N GLU A 43 32.32 -8.47 -22.87
CA GLU A 43 32.76 -8.42 -21.48
C GLU A 43 33.49 -7.12 -21.17
N LEU A 44 34.36 -6.66 -22.09
CA LEU A 44 35.04 -5.37 -21.96
C LEU A 44 34.04 -4.20 -21.93
N ASP A 45 33.03 -4.21 -22.80
CA ASP A 45 31.99 -3.18 -22.83
C ASP A 45 31.19 -3.16 -21.51
N ASN A 46 30.85 -4.34 -20.96
CA ASN A 46 30.19 -4.45 -19.67
C ASN A 46 31.06 -3.90 -18.53
N CYS A 47 32.34 -4.29 -18.47
CA CYS A 47 33.27 -3.77 -17.48
C CYS A 47 33.45 -2.24 -17.57
N GLN A 48 33.41 -1.68 -18.78
CA GLN A 48 33.44 -0.22 -18.96
C GLN A 48 32.18 0.45 -18.42
N GLN A 49 31.00 -0.14 -18.67
CA GLN A 49 29.74 0.36 -18.13
C GLN A 49 29.70 0.31 -16.60
N GLU A 50 30.12 -0.82 -16.00
CA GLU A 50 30.21 -0.98 -14.55
C GLU A 50 31.16 0.06 -13.94
N ARG A 51 32.35 0.24 -14.52
CA ARG A 51 33.31 1.28 -14.10
C ARG A 51 32.67 2.67 -14.14
N ASP A 52 31.95 3.00 -15.21
CA ASP A 52 31.35 4.32 -15.39
C ASP A 52 30.18 4.53 -14.40
N GLN A 53 29.40 3.50 -14.09
CA GLN A 53 28.40 3.50 -13.03
C GLN A 53 29.03 3.73 -11.65
N TYR A 54 30.08 2.98 -11.30
CA TYR A 54 30.78 3.16 -10.03
C TYR A 54 31.40 4.55 -9.92
N ARG A 55 31.96 5.08 -11.01
CA ARG A 55 32.48 6.45 -11.07
C ARG A 55 31.38 7.48 -10.82
N LEU A 56 30.20 7.29 -11.40
CA LEU A 56 29.04 8.16 -11.16
C LEU A 56 28.58 8.09 -9.70
N MET A 57 28.43 6.88 -9.14
CA MET A 57 28.04 6.71 -7.73
C MET A 57 29.06 7.35 -6.78
N ALA A 58 30.36 7.18 -7.05
CA ALA A 58 31.42 7.81 -6.27
C ALA A 58 31.36 9.35 -6.35
N ASN A 59 31.08 9.91 -7.53
CA ASN A 59 30.88 11.35 -7.71
C ASN A 59 29.65 11.86 -6.96
N GLN A 60 28.51 11.18 -7.08
CA GLN A 60 27.29 11.52 -6.33
C GLN A 60 27.51 11.47 -4.82
N LEU A 61 28.21 10.44 -4.33
CA LEU A 61 28.55 10.30 -2.93
C LEU A 61 29.48 11.44 -2.49
N ARG A 62 30.48 11.79 -3.31
CA ARG A 62 31.40 12.90 -3.04
C ARG A 62 30.67 14.24 -3.01
N GLU A 63 29.74 14.50 -3.93
CA GLU A 63 28.91 15.71 -3.94
C GLU A 63 28.00 15.79 -2.71
N ARG A 64 27.35 14.69 -2.32
CA ARG A 64 26.57 14.63 -1.07
C ARG A 64 27.44 14.95 0.13
N HIS A 65 28.61 14.32 0.25
CA HIS A 65 29.54 14.60 1.34
C HIS A 65 30.02 16.04 1.34
N GLN A 66 30.32 16.62 0.18
CA GLN A 66 30.69 18.04 0.07
C GLN A 66 29.53 18.96 0.44
N GLY A 67 28.30 18.64 0.04
CA GLY A 67 27.09 19.38 0.40
C GLY A 67 26.80 19.33 1.89
N LEU A 68 26.90 18.15 2.52
CA LEU A 68 26.82 18.02 3.98
C LEU A 68 27.95 18.79 4.65
N LYS A 69 29.20 18.64 4.20
CA LYS A 69 30.36 19.36 4.75
C LYS A 69 30.18 20.87 4.65
N LYS A 70 29.60 21.37 3.56
CA LYS A 70 29.27 22.80 3.39
C LYS A 70 28.17 23.23 4.34
N LYS A 71 27.07 22.49 4.46
CA LYS A 71 26.01 22.75 5.45
C LYS A 71 26.52 22.73 6.89
N TYR A 72 27.37 21.76 7.24
CA TYR A 72 28.02 21.69 8.56
C TYR A 72 28.96 22.86 8.78
N ARG A 73 29.74 23.25 7.76
CA ARG A 73 30.59 24.44 7.85
C ARG A 73 29.77 25.72 7.99
N GLU A 74 28.66 25.85 7.30
CA GLU A 74 27.71 26.96 7.46
C GLU A 74 27.08 26.97 8.86
N LEU A 75 26.81 25.81 9.47
CA LEU A 75 26.36 25.70 10.86
C LEU A 75 27.44 26.04 11.90
N ILE A 76 28.72 25.86 11.55
CA ILE A 76 29.87 26.09 12.44
C ILE A 76 30.41 27.53 12.30
N ASP A 77 30.60 28.00 11.07
CA ASP A 77 31.21 29.28 10.68
C ASP A 77 30.16 30.37 10.38
N GLY A 78 28.97 30.01 9.88
CA GLY A 78 27.82 30.91 9.72
C GLY A 78 27.11 31.10 11.05
N GLY A 79 27.83 31.67 12.01
CA GLY A 79 27.32 31.97 13.34
C GLY A 79 26.20 33.00 13.26
N ASP A 80 24.97 32.58 13.53
CA ASP A 80 24.05 33.43 14.27
C ASP A 80 24.68 33.65 15.66
N PRO A 81 24.97 34.88 16.11
CA PRO A 81 25.74 35.16 17.33
C PRO A 81 25.11 34.68 18.65
N SER A 82 24.02 33.91 18.62
CA SER A 82 23.23 33.51 19.78
C SER A 82 23.41 32.05 20.24
N LEU A 83 24.15 31.21 19.50
CA LEU A 83 24.26 29.78 19.85
C LEU A 83 25.49 29.46 20.74
N PRO A 84 25.30 28.83 21.93
CA PRO A 84 26.35 28.61 22.91
C PRO A 84 27.51 27.71 22.44
N PRO A 85 28.75 27.95 22.89
CA PRO A 85 29.94 27.16 22.55
C PRO A 85 29.82 25.66 22.87
N GLU A 86 28.99 25.31 23.87
CA GLU A 86 28.72 23.93 24.30
C GLU A 86 28.15 23.05 23.17
N LYS A 87 27.32 23.60 22.28
CA LYS A 87 26.75 22.83 21.15
C LYS A 87 27.80 22.47 20.10
N ARG A 88 28.85 23.30 19.92
CA ARG A 88 29.97 23.02 19.00
C ARG A 88 30.85 21.88 19.52
N HIS A 89 31.10 21.85 20.83
CA HIS A 89 31.87 20.77 21.46
C HIS A 89 31.15 19.43 21.40
N LEU A 90 29.82 19.42 21.54
CA LEU A 90 29.00 18.20 21.39
C LEU A 90 29.06 17.62 19.98
N VAL A 91 29.01 18.45 18.94
CA VAL A 91 29.15 18.01 17.54
C VAL A 91 30.56 17.46 17.28
N ASN A 92 31.60 18.10 17.79
CA ASN A 92 32.98 17.63 17.64
C ASN A 92 33.24 16.32 18.39
N LEU A 93 32.69 16.16 19.60
CA LEU A 93 32.78 14.92 20.36
C LEU A 93 32.04 13.78 19.66
N ALA A 94 30.83 14.04 19.14
CA ALA A 94 30.09 13.06 18.35
C ALA A 94 30.87 12.59 17.12
N GLN A 95 31.61 13.51 16.47
CA GLN A 95 32.49 13.16 15.35
C GLN A 95 33.66 12.27 15.78
N LEU A 96 34.38 12.64 16.83
CA LEU A 96 35.49 11.84 17.38
C LEU A 96 35.05 10.43 17.79
N LEU A 97 33.86 10.30 18.38
CA LEU A 97 33.30 8.99 18.75
C LEU A 97 32.96 8.14 17.52
N ARG A 98 32.40 8.74 16.46
CA ARG A 98 32.16 8.04 15.18
C ARG A 98 33.47 7.58 14.55
N ASP A 99 34.45 8.47 14.45
CA ASP A 99 35.76 8.16 13.85
C ASP A 99 36.52 7.09 14.68
N SER A 100 36.35 7.10 16.01
CA SER A 100 36.90 6.06 16.88
C SER A 100 36.23 4.70 16.65
N ARG A 101 34.90 4.66 16.51
CA ARG A 101 34.17 3.42 16.21
C ARG A 101 34.51 2.86 14.84
N GLU A 102 34.64 3.73 13.84
CA GLU A 102 35.01 3.32 12.48
C GLU A 102 36.43 2.76 12.42
N ARG A 103 37.39 3.39 13.12
CA ARG A 103 38.74 2.84 13.29
C ARG A 103 38.73 1.48 13.97
N GLY A 104 37.93 1.31 15.03
CA GLY A 104 37.76 0.01 15.69
C GLY A 104 37.19 -1.06 14.75
N ARG A 105 36.25 -0.69 13.87
CA ARG A 105 35.70 -1.60 12.86
C ARG A 105 36.76 -2.04 11.84
N LYS A 106 37.53 -1.09 11.29
CA LYS A 106 38.62 -1.36 10.34
C LYS A 106 39.69 -2.27 10.94
N GLN A 107 40.13 -1.97 12.17
CA GLN A 107 41.07 -2.82 12.89
C GLN A 107 40.51 -4.23 13.14
N GLY A 108 39.21 -4.35 13.44
CA GLY A 108 38.55 -5.64 13.57
C GLY A 108 38.53 -6.45 12.26
N GLU A 109 38.29 -5.80 11.12
CA GLU A 109 38.36 -6.41 9.79
C GLU A 109 39.80 -6.85 9.46
N GLU A 110 40.80 -6.00 9.69
CA GLU A 110 42.22 -6.33 9.50
C GLU A 110 42.67 -7.51 10.36
N VAL A 111 42.23 -7.57 11.63
CA VAL A 111 42.53 -8.71 12.51
C VAL A 111 41.92 -10.00 11.95
N LYS A 112 40.67 -9.97 11.48
CA LYS A 112 40.03 -11.15 10.87
C LYS A 112 40.80 -11.62 9.63
N GLU A 113 41.16 -10.69 8.74
CA GLU A 113 41.91 -10.99 7.52
C GLU A 113 43.30 -11.56 7.84
N LEU A 114 44.05 -10.96 8.77
CA LEU A 114 45.36 -11.45 9.19
C LEU A 114 45.26 -12.83 9.84
N THR A 115 44.21 -13.08 10.62
CA THR A 115 43.97 -14.39 11.26
C THR A 115 43.70 -15.47 10.20
N GLN A 116 42.90 -15.15 9.17
CA GLN A 116 42.65 -16.04 8.04
C GLN A 116 43.92 -16.32 7.23
N ARG A 117 44.67 -15.28 6.86
CA ARG A 117 45.95 -15.45 6.14
C ARG A 117 46.95 -16.29 6.93
N LEU A 118 46.97 -16.14 8.25
CA LEU A 118 47.79 -16.97 9.12
C LEU A 118 47.34 -18.44 9.11
N SER A 119 46.03 -18.71 9.18
CA SER A 119 45.53 -20.09 9.11
C SER A 119 45.86 -20.75 7.77
N ASP A 120 45.73 -20.00 6.67
CA ASP A 120 46.01 -20.48 5.32
C ASP A 120 47.50 -20.81 5.17
N ALA A 121 48.38 -19.88 5.58
CA ALA A 121 49.83 -20.09 5.55
C ALA A 121 50.28 -21.26 6.45
N GLN A 122 49.62 -21.48 7.60
CA GLN A 122 49.87 -22.64 8.46
C GLN A 122 49.44 -23.94 7.76
N GLY A 123 48.29 -23.94 7.08
CA GLY A 123 47.82 -25.04 6.24
C GLY A 123 48.80 -25.38 5.13
N ASP A 124 49.25 -24.38 4.38
CA ASP A 124 50.24 -24.52 3.31
C ASP A 124 51.57 -25.09 3.85
N ASN A 125 52.04 -24.59 4.99
CA ASN A 125 53.27 -25.09 5.60
C ASN A 125 53.14 -26.57 5.99
N LYS A 126 51.98 -27.00 6.50
CA LYS A 126 51.68 -28.40 6.79
C LYS A 126 51.69 -29.25 5.52
N LEU A 127 51.10 -28.78 4.43
CA LEU A 127 51.09 -29.46 3.14
C LEU A 127 52.50 -29.57 2.54
N LEU A 128 53.28 -28.50 2.59
CA LEU A 128 54.68 -28.47 2.14
C LEU A 128 55.54 -29.44 2.93
N ARG A 129 55.43 -29.47 4.26
CA ARG A 129 56.13 -30.44 5.12
C ARG A 129 55.78 -31.86 4.74
N MET A 130 54.49 -32.16 4.56
CA MET A 130 54.04 -33.49 4.14
C MET A 130 54.55 -33.87 2.75
N SER A 131 54.62 -32.92 1.81
CA SER A 131 55.17 -33.13 0.47
C SER A 131 56.67 -33.44 0.51
N ILE A 132 57.44 -32.68 1.31
CA ILE A 132 58.88 -32.90 1.48
C ILE A 132 59.15 -34.28 2.10
N THR A 133 58.35 -34.70 3.10
CA THR A 133 58.49 -36.02 3.72
C THR A 133 58.22 -37.14 2.71
N ARG A 134 57.17 -37.05 1.89
CA ARG A 134 56.88 -38.05 0.84
C ARG A 134 57.97 -38.13 -0.21
N GLN A 135 58.48 -36.97 -0.67
CA GLN A 135 59.56 -36.91 -1.65
C GLN A 135 60.85 -37.57 -1.13
N ARG A 136 61.16 -37.42 0.16
CA ARG A 136 62.31 -38.08 0.80
C ARG A 136 62.16 -39.60 0.93
N LEU A 137 60.94 -40.11 0.96
CA LEU A 137 60.64 -41.54 1.04
C LEU A 137 60.66 -42.25 -0.33
N GLY A 138 60.96 -41.54 -1.41
CA GLY A 138 61.11 -42.12 -2.76
C GLY A 138 59.78 -42.47 -3.46
N ASP A 139 58.68 -41.92 -2.97
CA ASP A 139 57.33 -42.12 -3.53
C ASP A 139 57.26 -41.45 -4.92
N GLN A 140 57.01 -42.19 -6.00
CA GLN A 140 57.06 -41.66 -7.37
C GLN A 140 55.80 -40.85 -7.76
N ASP A 141 54.76 -40.88 -6.94
CA ASP A 141 53.51 -40.13 -7.12
C ASP A 141 53.57 -38.72 -6.49
N VAL A 142 54.75 -38.08 -6.48
CA VAL A 142 54.90 -36.68 -6.00
C VAL A 142 54.17 -35.73 -6.95
N GLY A 143 52.90 -35.47 -6.65
CA GLY A 143 52.04 -34.55 -7.40
C GLY A 143 50.66 -35.11 -7.72
N VAL A 144 50.45 -36.43 -7.65
CA VAL A 144 49.15 -37.05 -7.89
C VAL A 144 48.47 -37.29 -6.54
N ARG A 145 47.73 -36.30 -6.04
CA ARG A 145 46.86 -36.51 -4.87
C ARG A 145 45.60 -37.25 -5.29
N HIS A 146 45.57 -38.56 -5.09
CA HIS A 146 44.32 -39.30 -5.12
C HIS A 146 43.57 -39.03 -3.80
N PHE A 147 42.67 -38.03 -3.81
CA PHE A 147 41.77 -37.79 -2.68
C PHE A 147 40.79 -38.97 -2.58
N PRO A 148 40.79 -39.70 -1.46
CA PRO A 148 39.78 -40.72 -1.20
C PRO A 148 38.37 -40.12 -1.27
N ALA A 149 37.38 -40.92 -1.67
CA ALA A 149 35.99 -40.45 -1.82
C ALA A 149 35.45 -39.79 -0.54
N TYR A 150 35.77 -40.34 0.64
CA TYR A 150 35.33 -39.79 1.93
C TYR A 150 35.89 -38.39 2.22
N GLU A 151 37.13 -38.06 1.83
CA GLU A 151 37.68 -36.72 2.05
C GLU A 151 37.02 -35.68 1.13
N ARG A 152 36.61 -36.11 -0.08
CA ARG A 152 35.85 -35.27 -1.01
C ARG A 152 34.44 -35.02 -0.49
N GLU A 153 33.78 -36.06 -0.01
CA GLU A 153 32.44 -35.99 0.60
C GLU A 153 32.44 -35.07 1.83
N ASP A 154 33.45 -35.19 2.71
CA ASP A 154 33.60 -34.30 3.87
C ASP A 154 33.82 -32.84 3.47
N LEU A 155 34.63 -32.59 2.43
CA LEU A 155 34.85 -31.23 1.92
C LEU A 155 33.58 -30.65 1.30
N VAL A 156 32.83 -31.44 0.53
CA VAL A 156 31.53 -31.04 -0.03
C VAL A 156 30.56 -30.69 1.10
N LEU A 157 30.45 -31.53 2.13
CA LEU A 157 29.62 -31.26 3.30
C LEU A 157 30.03 -29.96 4.03
N GLN A 158 31.33 -29.68 4.14
CA GLN A 158 31.83 -28.44 4.74
C GLN A 158 31.47 -27.21 3.88
N LEU A 159 31.62 -27.30 2.55
CA LEU A 159 31.27 -26.23 1.63
C LEU A 159 29.76 -25.97 1.59
N GLU A 160 28.94 -27.03 1.60
CA GLU A 160 27.49 -26.93 1.68
C GLU A 160 27.05 -26.25 3.00
N ARG A 161 27.67 -26.63 4.13
CA ARG A 161 27.41 -25.97 5.42
C ARG A 161 27.81 -24.49 5.40
N ALA A 162 28.97 -24.16 4.83
CA ALA A 162 29.42 -22.77 4.71
C ALA A 162 28.49 -21.94 3.80
N GLY A 163 28.05 -22.52 2.67
CA GLY A 163 27.08 -21.89 1.77
C GLY A 163 25.72 -21.68 2.42
N LEU A 164 25.24 -22.66 3.19
CA LEU A 164 24.02 -22.52 3.99
C LEU A 164 24.16 -21.42 5.04
N GLN A 165 25.30 -21.35 5.75
CA GLN A 165 25.55 -20.28 6.73
C GLN A 165 25.49 -18.88 6.09
N GLN A 166 26.16 -18.69 4.95
CA GLN A 166 26.09 -17.42 4.21
C GLN A 166 24.67 -17.08 3.78
N SER A 167 23.90 -18.07 3.32
CA SER A 167 22.49 -17.84 2.94
C SER A 167 21.61 -17.45 4.13
N VAL A 168 21.85 -18.04 5.31
CA VAL A 168 21.14 -17.71 6.55
C VAL A 168 21.51 -16.30 7.02
N GLU A 169 22.77 -15.91 6.91
CA GLU A 169 23.22 -14.55 7.22
C GLU A 169 22.57 -13.52 6.28
N ALA A 170 22.55 -13.77 4.97
CA ALA A 170 21.88 -12.89 4.02
C ALA A 170 20.36 -12.73 4.31
N LEU A 171 19.67 -13.83 4.59
CA LEU A 171 18.25 -13.80 4.97
C LEU A 171 18.02 -13.09 6.32
N ALA A 172 18.97 -13.17 7.24
CA ALA A 172 18.89 -12.47 8.52
C ALA A 172 19.02 -10.95 8.34
N ASP A 173 19.90 -10.50 7.44
CA ASP A 173 20.04 -9.10 7.06
C ASP A 173 18.76 -8.57 6.38
N GLU A 174 18.21 -9.31 5.40
CA GLU A 174 16.94 -8.96 4.76
C GLU A 174 15.78 -8.87 5.77
N LEU A 175 15.70 -9.81 6.71
CA LEU A 175 14.70 -9.78 7.78
C LEU A 175 14.85 -8.54 8.66
N GLN A 176 16.08 -8.10 8.91
CA GLN A 176 16.36 -6.92 9.71
C GLN A 176 15.93 -5.63 8.98
N ASP A 177 16.16 -5.56 7.67
CA ASP A 177 15.69 -4.45 6.84
C ASP A 177 14.16 -4.37 6.82
N VAL A 178 13.47 -5.50 6.61
CA VAL A 178 12.00 -5.56 6.63
C VAL A 178 11.44 -5.15 8.00
N LYS A 179 12.09 -5.54 9.10
CA LYS A 179 11.71 -5.09 10.45
C LYS A 179 11.85 -3.58 10.60
N ALA A 180 12.96 -3.01 10.12
CA ALA A 180 13.20 -1.57 10.17
C ALA A 180 12.16 -0.79 9.33
N GLU A 181 11.82 -1.30 8.15
CA GLU A 181 10.75 -0.72 7.31
C GLU A 181 9.39 -0.77 8.00
N ARG A 182 9.02 -1.92 8.57
CA ARG A 182 7.78 -2.07 9.34
C ARG A 182 7.73 -1.06 10.49
N ASP A 183 8.82 -0.90 11.23
CA ASP A 183 8.88 0.03 12.36
C ASP A 183 8.78 1.49 11.89
N ALA A 184 9.40 1.84 10.76
CA ALA A 184 9.24 3.16 10.14
C ALA A 184 7.79 3.43 9.68
N PHE A 185 7.11 2.43 9.11
CA PHE A 185 5.70 2.56 8.72
C PHE A 185 4.79 2.67 9.94
N ARG A 186 5.07 1.91 11.01
CA ARG A 186 4.34 2.00 12.27
C ARG A 186 4.48 3.38 12.89
N GLU A 187 5.70 3.90 12.98
CA GLU A 187 5.95 5.24 13.51
C GLU A 187 5.26 6.32 12.66
N LYS A 188 5.29 6.17 11.32
CA LYS A 188 4.56 7.06 10.42
C LYS A 188 3.05 7.03 10.68
N ALA A 189 2.47 5.85 10.89
CA ALA A 189 1.05 5.70 11.21
C ALA A 189 0.72 6.34 12.56
N GLU A 190 1.55 6.14 13.58
CA GLU A 190 1.39 6.75 14.90
C GLU A 190 1.47 8.27 14.82
N ARG A 191 2.46 8.83 14.11
CA ARG A 191 2.58 10.28 13.88
C ARG A 191 1.38 10.86 13.14
N LEU A 192 0.95 10.21 12.05
CA LEU A 192 -0.24 10.63 11.30
C LEU A 192 -1.50 10.59 12.17
N ASN A 193 -1.62 9.58 13.04
CA ASN A 193 -2.73 9.48 13.97
C ASN A 193 -2.70 10.63 15.00
N VAL A 194 -1.53 11.00 15.52
CA VAL A 194 -1.38 12.16 16.41
C VAL A 194 -1.77 13.46 15.69
N GLU A 195 -1.28 13.68 14.46
CA GLU A 195 -1.62 14.87 13.67
C GLU A 195 -3.11 14.91 13.32
N LEU A 196 -3.71 13.78 12.94
CA LEU A 196 -5.14 13.67 12.66
C LEU A 196 -5.96 13.99 13.93
N ASN A 197 -5.55 13.46 15.08
CA ASN A 197 -6.18 13.77 16.35
C ASN A 197 -6.03 15.25 16.72
N HIS A 198 -4.90 15.88 16.40
CA HIS A 198 -4.68 17.31 16.63
C HIS A 198 -5.56 18.18 15.72
N ILE A 199 -5.72 17.80 14.45
CA ILE A 199 -6.56 18.52 13.48
C ILE A 199 -8.05 18.37 13.79
N LEU A 200 -8.48 17.15 14.15
CA LEU A 200 -9.88 16.84 14.41
C LEU A 200 -10.30 17.21 15.84
N GLY A 201 -9.38 17.19 16.79
CA GLY A 201 -9.58 17.54 18.17
C GLY A 201 -8.58 18.61 18.59
N GLY A 202 -9.00 19.88 18.57
CA GLY A 202 -8.26 20.96 19.23
C GLY A 202 -7.89 20.59 20.69
N PRO A 203 -6.90 21.28 21.29
CA PRO A 203 -6.24 20.83 22.52
C PRO A 203 -7.23 20.50 23.63
N GLY A 204 -7.37 19.21 23.96
CA GLY A 204 -8.23 18.70 25.03
C GLY A 204 -9.50 17.96 24.60
N ALA A 205 -9.77 17.77 23.30
CA ALA A 205 -10.92 16.97 22.87
C ALA A 205 -10.65 15.45 23.10
N PRO A 206 -11.61 14.69 23.67
CA PRO A 206 -11.49 13.24 23.77
C PRO A 206 -11.40 12.63 22.36
N ILE A 207 -10.58 11.58 22.23
CA ILE A 207 -10.33 10.83 21.00
C ILE A 207 -11.66 10.61 20.27
N LEU A 208 -11.82 11.23 19.10
CA LEU A 208 -13.02 11.12 18.31
C LEU A 208 -13.09 9.69 17.76
N ASP A 209 -14.11 8.94 18.19
CA ASP A 209 -14.41 7.62 17.64
C ASP A 209 -14.78 7.77 16.15
N LEU A 210 -13.82 7.41 15.30
CA LEU A 210 -13.95 7.50 13.85
C LEU A 210 -15.12 6.64 13.34
N ASP A 211 -15.43 5.52 14.00
CA ASP A 211 -16.55 4.66 13.66
C ASP A 211 -17.89 5.33 14.05
N ALA A 212 -17.94 6.02 15.19
CA ALA A 212 -19.09 6.83 15.56
C ALA A 212 -19.36 7.91 14.51
N LEU A 213 -18.33 8.66 14.12
CA LEU A 213 -18.41 9.69 13.08
C LEU A 213 -18.81 9.10 11.73
N CYS A 214 -18.26 7.95 11.33
CA CYS A 214 -18.65 7.29 10.08
C CYS A 214 -20.13 6.85 10.11
N THR A 215 -20.64 6.36 11.24
CA THR A 215 -22.06 5.98 11.38
C THR A 215 -22.99 7.18 11.40
N GLU A 216 -22.56 8.31 11.95
CA GLU A 216 -23.31 9.57 11.92
C GLU A 216 -23.31 10.16 10.52
N ASN A 217 -22.15 10.23 9.87
CA ASN A 217 -22.00 10.74 8.52
C ASN A 217 -22.85 9.94 7.52
N ARG A 218 -22.87 8.60 7.62
CA ARG A 218 -23.76 7.74 6.82
C ARG A 218 -25.24 8.05 7.06
N TYR A 219 -25.64 8.20 8.33
CA TYR A 219 -27.03 8.54 8.67
C TYR A 219 -27.44 9.92 8.16
N LEU A 220 -26.56 10.92 8.27
CA LEU A 220 -26.81 12.27 7.75
C LEU A 220 -26.95 12.28 6.23
N HIS A 221 -26.15 11.49 5.51
CA HIS A 221 -26.30 11.32 4.06
C HIS A 221 -27.65 10.68 3.69
N GLU A 222 -28.06 9.62 4.40
CA GLU A 222 -29.37 8.98 4.20
C GLU A 222 -30.51 9.97 4.49
N ARG A 223 -30.40 10.78 5.56
CA ARG A 223 -31.37 11.84 5.89
C ARG A 223 -31.43 12.93 4.84
N PHE A 224 -30.28 13.39 4.36
CA PHE A 224 -30.22 14.41 3.32
C PHE A 224 -30.86 13.91 2.02
N SER A 225 -30.55 12.68 1.61
CA SER A 225 -31.17 12.05 0.44
C SER A 225 -32.69 11.90 0.62
N GLN A 226 -33.15 11.56 1.82
CA GLN A 226 -34.59 11.48 2.14
C GLN A 226 -35.26 12.85 1.96
N VAL A 227 -34.71 13.90 2.56
CA VAL A 227 -35.27 15.26 2.46
C VAL A 227 -35.24 15.75 1.01
N GLN A 228 -34.21 15.42 0.24
CA GLN A 228 -34.16 15.73 -1.19
C GLN A 228 -35.28 15.03 -1.97
N GLY A 229 -35.59 13.78 -1.62
CA GLY A 229 -36.76 13.04 -2.11
C GLY A 229 -38.07 13.78 -1.81
N GLU A 230 -38.29 14.16 -0.56
CA GLU A 230 -39.50 14.91 -0.13
C GLU A 230 -39.65 16.25 -0.86
N VAL A 231 -38.55 16.99 -1.02
CA VAL A 231 -38.54 18.25 -1.76
C VAL A 231 -38.90 18.04 -3.23
N SER A 232 -38.38 16.98 -3.86
CA SER A 232 -38.71 16.67 -5.26
C SER A 232 -40.19 16.28 -5.42
N LEU A 233 -40.73 15.44 -4.52
CA LEU A 233 -42.15 15.09 -4.49
C LEU A 233 -43.02 16.35 -4.31
N LEU A 234 -42.73 17.19 -3.31
CA LEU A 234 -43.47 18.43 -3.08
C LEU A 234 -43.43 19.37 -4.27
N LYS A 235 -42.28 19.51 -4.95
CA LYS A 235 -42.17 20.29 -6.19
C LYS A 235 -43.09 19.76 -7.28
N THR A 236 -43.19 18.43 -7.45
CA THR A 236 -44.12 17.85 -8.42
C THR A 236 -45.58 18.11 -8.06
N HIS A 237 -45.96 17.97 -6.78
CA HIS A 237 -47.32 18.28 -6.32
C HIS A 237 -47.67 19.76 -6.55
N VAL A 238 -46.77 20.68 -6.17
CA VAL A 238 -46.96 22.11 -6.42
C VAL A 238 -47.12 22.42 -7.91
N GLY A 239 -46.32 21.78 -8.78
CA GLY A 239 -46.46 21.91 -10.24
C GLY A 239 -47.82 21.42 -10.76
N LYS A 240 -48.31 20.29 -10.27
CA LYS A 240 -49.65 19.76 -10.61
C LYS A 240 -50.77 20.70 -10.15
N TYR A 241 -50.70 21.20 -8.91
CA TYR A 241 -51.69 22.17 -8.42
C TYR A 241 -51.66 23.48 -9.20
N LYS A 242 -50.47 23.98 -9.56
CA LYS A 242 -50.32 25.19 -10.37
C LYS A 242 -50.95 25.01 -11.76
N THR A 243 -50.66 23.89 -12.45
CA THR A 243 -51.24 23.61 -13.77
C THR A 243 -52.76 23.41 -13.71
N ALA A 244 -53.28 22.76 -12.67
CA ALA A 244 -54.72 22.67 -12.44
C ALA A 244 -55.38 24.03 -12.16
N LEU A 245 -54.68 24.92 -11.44
CA LEU A 245 -55.16 26.28 -11.16
C LEU A 245 -55.10 27.18 -12.40
N GLU A 246 -54.09 27.03 -13.26
CA GLU A 246 -53.95 27.77 -14.52
C GLU A 246 -55.05 27.41 -15.52
N LYS A 247 -55.49 26.14 -15.55
CA LYS A 247 -56.66 25.70 -16.34
C LYS A 247 -57.97 26.41 -15.93
N ARG A 248 -58.05 26.99 -14.73
CA ARG A 248 -59.20 27.80 -14.25
C ARG A 248 -59.17 29.25 -14.77
N ARG A 249 -58.01 29.78 -15.17
CA ARG A 249 -57.86 31.20 -15.56
C ARG A 249 -58.37 31.53 -16.97
N PHE A 250 -58.80 30.54 -17.76
CA PHE A 250 -59.44 30.76 -19.05
C PHE A 250 -60.94 30.43 -19.01
N PRO A 251 -61.82 31.41 -18.69
CA PRO A 251 -63.25 31.27 -18.93
C PRO A 251 -63.58 31.96 -20.26
N GLN A 252 -64.00 31.20 -21.27
CA GLN A 252 -64.94 31.75 -22.25
C GLN A 252 -66.29 31.06 -22.07
N GLY A 253 -67.13 31.77 -21.32
CA GLY A 253 -68.57 31.83 -21.43
C GLY A 253 -69.33 30.53 -21.63
N ARG A 254 -69.91 30.02 -20.54
CA ARG A 254 -71.37 29.81 -20.36
C ARG A 254 -71.61 29.07 -19.05
N SER A 255 -72.72 29.43 -18.39
CA SER A 255 -73.24 28.73 -17.22
C SER A 255 -73.42 27.23 -17.49
N SER A 256 -72.47 26.43 -17.04
CA SER A 256 -72.69 25.09 -16.55
C SER A 256 -71.66 24.88 -15.45
N VAL A 257 -72.10 24.30 -14.33
CA VAL A 257 -71.23 23.89 -13.23
C VAL A 257 -70.40 22.70 -13.73
N GLY A 258 -69.40 22.98 -14.56
CA GLY A 258 -68.52 21.98 -15.14
C GLY A 258 -67.55 21.47 -14.09
N LEU A 259 -67.60 20.18 -13.82
CA LEU A 259 -66.82 19.42 -12.82
C LEU A 259 -65.33 19.29 -13.18
N THR A 260 -64.71 20.34 -13.70
CA THR A 260 -63.33 20.34 -14.24
C THR A 260 -62.31 20.98 -13.30
N GLY A 261 -62.54 20.89 -11.98
CA GLY A 261 -61.68 21.45 -10.94
C GLY A 261 -61.18 20.42 -9.93
N VAL A 262 -60.11 20.76 -9.21
CA VAL A 262 -59.66 20.00 -8.02
C VAL A 262 -60.72 20.17 -6.94
N LEU A 263 -61.65 19.22 -6.87
CA LEU A 263 -62.69 19.19 -5.85
C LEU A 263 -62.06 18.82 -4.50
N SER A 264 -62.38 19.56 -3.45
CA SER A 264 -61.98 19.16 -2.10
C SER A 264 -62.69 17.88 -1.69
N ALA A 265 -62.08 17.10 -0.79
CA ALA A 265 -62.69 15.85 -0.30
C ALA A 265 -64.10 16.06 0.29
N LYS A 266 -64.36 17.23 0.90
CA LYS A 266 -65.69 17.60 1.42
C LYS A 266 -66.68 17.89 0.29
N GLN A 267 -66.26 18.57 -0.76
CA GLN A 267 -67.11 18.85 -1.93
C GLN A 267 -67.44 17.59 -2.73
N VAL A 268 -66.49 16.66 -2.88
CA VAL A 268 -66.77 15.35 -3.47
C VAL A 268 -67.76 14.57 -2.60
N GLN A 269 -67.58 14.60 -1.28
CA GLN A 269 -68.46 13.91 -0.35
C GLN A 269 -69.87 14.52 -0.32
N GLU A 270 -70.02 15.84 -0.36
CA GLU A 270 -71.31 16.53 -0.47
C GLU A 270 -72.02 16.22 -1.80
N LEU A 271 -71.30 16.21 -2.92
CA LEU A 271 -71.85 15.83 -4.24
C LEU A 271 -72.28 14.36 -4.30
N LEU A 272 -71.64 13.48 -3.53
CA LEU A 272 -71.99 12.05 -3.46
C LEU A 272 -73.09 11.76 -2.42
N LEU A 273 -73.29 12.65 -1.44
CA LEU A 273 -74.28 12.53 -0.36
C LEU A 273 -75.60 13.27 -0.64
N GLU A 274 -75.65 14.16 -1.65
CA GLU A 274 -76.93 14.67 -2.13
C GLU A 274 -77.78 13.51 -2.66
N GLU A 275 -78.76 13.09 -1.85
CA GLU A 275 -79.81 12.14 -2.21
C GLU A 275 -80.75 12.75 -3.28
N CYS A 276 -80.24 12.96 -4.48
CA CYS A 276 -81.07 13.13 -5.66
C CYS A 276 -81.20 11.78 -6.35
N GLY A 277 -82.34 11.12 -6.14
CA GLY A 277 -82.79 9.95 -6.91
C GLY A 277 -83.09 10.27 -8.39
N CYS A 278 -82.23 11.03 -9.05
CA CYS A 278 -82.38 11.46 -10.43
C CYS A 278 -81.25 10.84 -11.26
N SER A 279 -81.64 10.02 -12.23
CA SER A 279 -80.77 9.64 -13.35
C SER A 279 -80.19 10.92 -13.96
N LEU A 280 -78.89 11.15 -13.75
CA LEU A 280 -78.15 12.17 -14.49
C LEU A 280 -78.43 11.93 -15.98
N PRO A 281 -79.00 12.89 -16.72
CA PRO A 281 -79.25 12.69 -18.13
C PRO A 281 -77.92 12.34 -18.80
N ALA A 282 -77.89 11.28 -19.60
CA ALA A 282 -76.70 10.75 -20.28
C ALA A 282 -76.28 11.68 -21.44
N THR A 283 -76.05 12.95 -21.12
CA THR A 283 -75.49 13.94 -22.03
C THR A 283 -73.99 13.66 -22.18
N PRO A 284 -73.41 13.92 -23.36
CA PRO A 284 -71.96 13.79 -23.54
C PRO A 284 -71.16 14.63 -22.52
N GLN A 285 -71.73 15.73 -22.04
CA GLN A 285 -71.14 16.59 -21.02
C GLN A 285 -71.10 15.93 -19.63
N SER A 286 -72.21 15.36 -19.15
CA SER A 286 -72.26 14.68 -17.85
C SER A 286 -71.37 13.44 -17.81
N ILE A 287 -71.23 12.73 -18.93
CA ILE A 287 -70.30 11.60 -19.07
C ILE A 287 -68.84 12.10 -19.04
N SER A 288 -68.53 13.22 -19.69
CA SER A 288 -67.20 13.84 -19.64
C SER A 288 -66.84 14.30 -18.24
N ASP A 289 -67.79 14.90 -17.54
CA ASP A 289 -67.63 15.41 -16.17
C ASP A 289 -67.43 14.27 -15.15
N LEU A 290 -68.18 13.16 -15.26
CA LEU A 290 -67.97 11.96 -14.47
C LEU A 290 -66.61 11.30 -14.74
N LYS A 291 -66.18 11.26 -16.00
CA LYS A 291 -64.84 10.77 -16.37
C LYS A 291 -63.74 11.65 -15.75
N ALA A 292 -63.89 12.97 -15.81
CA ALA A 292 -62.95 13.90 -15.20
C ALA A 292 -62.86 13.73 -13.66
N LEU A 293 -64.01 13.55 -13.00
CA LEU A 293 -64.08 13.28 -11.56
C LEU A 293 -63.45 11.93 -11.19
N ALA A 294 -63.73 10.88 -11.95
CA ALA A 294 -63.11 9.57 -11.75
C ALA A 294 -61.58 9.61 -11.94
N SER A 295 -61.09 10.33 -12.95
CA SER A 295 -59.66 10.55 -13.16
C SER A 295 -59.02 11.35 -12.01
N ALA A 296 -59.67 12.42 -11.52
CA ALA A 296 -59.17 13.21 -10.40
C ALA A 296 -59.10 12.40 -9.09
N LEU A 297 -60.09 11.53 -8.84
CA LEU A 297 -60.08 10.62 -7.69
C LEU A 297 -58.99 9.56 -7.81
N LEU A 298 -58.79 8.99 -9.01
CA LEU A 298 -57.72 8.03 -9.25
C LEU A 298 -56.34 8.65 -9.03
N ASP A 299 -56.11 9.85 -9.55
CA ASP A 299 -54.86 10.61 -9.35
C ASP A 299 -54.63 10.90 -7.86
N THR A 300 -55.68 11.28 -7.12
CA THR A 300 -55.60 11.53 -5.68
C THR A 300 -55.22 10.26 -4.90
N ILE A 301 -55.77 9.10 -5.28
CA ILE A 301 -55.42 7.81 -4.65
C ILE A 301 -53.97 7.44 -4.96
N GLN A 302 -53.52 7.63 -6.20
CA GLN A 302 -52.14 7.37 -6.61
C GLN A 302 -51.15 8.26 -5.84
N GLU A 303 -51.46 9.54 -5.68
CA GLU A 303 -50.65 10.47 -4.88
C GLU A 303 -50.56 10.06 -3.41
N LYS A 304 -51.69 9.73 -2.79
CA LYS A 304 -51.70 9.24 -1.40
C LYS A 304 -50.89 7.94 -1.25
N ASN A 305 -50.97 7.03 -2.21
CA ASN A 305 -50.16 5.81 -2.21
C ASN A 305 -48.66 6.10 -2.28
N LEU A 306 -48.22 7.05 -3.12
CA LEU A 306 -46.83 7.48 -3.19
C LEU A 306 -46.34 8.08 -1.87
N VAL A 307 -47.14 8.93 -1.23
CA VAL A 307 -46.83 9.51 0.09
C VAL A 307 -46.68 8.41 1.15
N VAL A 308 -47.60 7.44 1.17
CA VAL A 308 -47.53 6.30 2.11
C VAL A 308 -46.29 5.44 1.85
N GLN A 309 -45.92 5.18 0.59
CA GLN A 309 -44.69 4.46 0.24
C GLN A 309 -43.44 5.19 0.72
N HIS A 310 -43.35 6.50 0.49
CA HIS A 310 -42.26 7.32 0.98
C HIS A 310 -42.17 7.29 2.51
N GLN A 311 -43.30 7.45 3.21
CA GLN A 311 -43.36 7.37 4.67
C GLN A 311 -42.89 6.01 5.20
N ARG A 312 -43.26 4.90 4.54
CA ARG A 312 -42.77 3.56 4.91
C ARG A 312 -41.26 3.44 4.75
N HIS A 313 -40.70 4.03 3.69
CA HIS A 313 -39.25 4.06 3.48
C HIS A 313 -38.54 4.87 4.58
N THR A 314 -39.05 6.05 4.91
CA THR A 314 -38.57 6.87 6.04
C THR A 314 -38.58 6.10 7.36
N ASN A 315 -39.70 5.45 7.68
CA ASN A 315 -39.84 4.67 8.90
C ASN A 315 -38.87 3.49 8.93
N ARG A 316 -38.50 2.92 7.78
CA ARG A 316 -37.49 1.86 7.69
C ARG A 316 -36.09 2.37 8.03
N ILE A 317 -35.69 3.54 7.52
CA ILE A 317 -34.40 4.17 7.86
C ILE A 317 -34.33 4.46 9.36
N LEU A 318 -35.40 5.04 9.92
CA LEU A 318 -35.52 5.29 11.35
C LEU A 318 -35.44 4.00 12.17
N GLY A 319 -36.18 2.96 11.78
CA GLY A 319 -36.16 1.66 12.43
C GLY A 319 -34.77 1.02 12.42
N ASN A 320 -34.05 1.09 11.30
CA ASN A 320 -32.67 0.61 11.21
C ASN A 320 -31.73 1.36 12.16
N ARG A 321 -31.89 2.68 12.31
CA ARG A 321 -31.10 3.48 13.25
C ARG A 321 -31.41 3.10 14.69
N VAL A 322 -32.68 2.96 15.06
CA VAL A 322 -33.11 2.53 16.40
C VAL A 322 -32.53 1.15 16.71
N ALA A 323 -32.67 0.17 15.81
CA ALA A 323 -32.08 -1.15 15.99
C ALA A 323 -30.53 -1.13 16.08
N GLY A 324 -29.88 -0.18 15.40
CA GLY A 324 -28.44 0.07 15.54
C GLY A 324 -28.06 0.62 16.91
N LEU A 325 -28.83 1.58 17.43
CA LEU A 325 -28.63 2.16 18.75
C LEU A 325 -28.91 1.14 19.86
N GLU A 326 -29.95 0.33 19.73
CA GLU A 326 -30.26 -0.78 20.66
C GLU A 326 -29.12 -1.81 20.73
N ARG A 327 -28.51 -2.15 19.60
CA ARG A 327 -27.34 -3.04 19.58
C ARG A 327 -26.15 -2.42 20.29
N LYS A 328 -25.86 -1.14 20.03
CA LYS A 328 -24.79 -0.41 20.71
C LYS A 328 -25.03 -0.35 22.22
N LEU A 329 -26.28 -0.09 22.63
CA LEU A 329 -26.68 -0.05 24.03
C LEU A 329 -26.43 -1.39 24.72
N LYS A 330 -26.87 -2.51 24.11
CA LYS A 330 -26.63 -3.86 24.62
C LYS A 330 -25.13 -4.18 24.74
N THR A 331 -24.31 -3.75 23.78
CA THR A 331 -22.86 -3.92 23.87
C THR A 331 -22.28 -3.14 25.05
N LEU A 332 -22.75 -1.91 25.28
CA LEU A 332 -22.31 -1.09 26.40
C LEU A 332 -22.75 -1.65 27.75
N GLU A 333 -23.98 -2.19 27.86
CA GLU A 333 -24.47 -2.94 29.02
C GLU A 333 -23.58 -4.13 29.36
N VAL A 334 -23.29 -4.99 28.38
CA VAL A 334 -22.47 -6.21 28.56
C VAL A 334 -21.03 -5.87 28.93
N SER A 335 -20.49 -4.77 28.40
CA SER A 335 -19.12 -4.30 28.71
C SER A 335 -18.97 -3.60 30.06
N GLY A 336 -20.07 -3.37 30.79
CA GLY A 336 -20.07 -2.66 32.07
C GLY A 336 -19.73 -1.16 31.97
N LEU A 337 -19.65 -0.62 30.75
CA LEU A 337 -19.34 0.79 30.47
C LEU A 337 -20.58 1.69 30.52
N TRP A 338 -21.77 1.10 30.68
CA TRP A 338 -23.01 1.83 30.87
C TRP A 338 -23.57 1.58 32.27
N SER A 339 -23.65 2.63 33.07
CA SER A 339 -24.35 2.66 34.35
C SER A 339 -25.30 3.85 34.35
N LEU A 340 -26.59 3.58 34.62
CA LEU A 340 -27.58 4.63 34.79
C LEU A 340 -27.24 5.45 36.04
N PRO A 341 -27.17 6.79 35.96
CA PRO A 341 -27.07 7.63 37.15
C PRO A 341 -28.31 7.39 38.03
N GLY A 342 -28.14 6.65 39.14
CA GLY A 342 -29.18 6.42 40.13
C GLY A 342 -29.75 4.99 40.25
N GLY A 343 -29.18 3.99 39.56
CA GLY A 343 -29.57 2.59 39.77
C GLY A 343 -29.01 2.03 41.08
N TRP A 344 -29.83 1.96 42.13
CA TRP A 344 -29.50 1.19 43.33
C TRP A 344 -29.64 -0.30 42.99
N ASP A 345 -28.51 -0.99 42.78
CA ASP A 345 -28.52 -2.44 42.83
C ASP A 345 -28.73 -2.88 44.28
N GLY A 346 -29.56 -3.90 44.48
CA GLY A 346 -30.04 -4.44 45.77
C GLY A 346 -28.98 -5.08 46.68
N SER A 347 -27.74 -4.59 46.64
CA SER A 347 -26.61 -5.02 47.45
C SER A 347 -25.87 -3.84 48.10
N GLY A 348 -26.57 -2.73 48.39
CA GLY A 348 -26.19 -1.79 49.46
C GLY A 348 -24.73 -1.31 49.50
N ARG A 349 -24.07 -1.13 48.34
CA ARG A 349 -22.76 -0.48 48.27
C ARG A 349 -22.72 0.52 47.13
N SER A 350 -22.52 1.78 47.49
CA SER A 350 -22.20 2.87 46.58
C SER A 350 -20.92 2.52 45.80
N VAL A 351 -21.05 2.37 44.48
CA VAL A 351 -19.88 2.39 43.60
C VAL A 351 -19.48 3.85 43.47
N GLY A 352 -18.41 4.21 44.18
CA GLY A 352 -17.80 5.53 44.08
C GLY A 352 -17.39 5.82 42.64
N THR A 353 -17.69 7.03 42.20
CA THR A 353 -17.11 7.65 41.01
C THR A 353 -15.58 7.53 41.05
N PRO A 354 -14.90 7.07 39.97
CA PRO A 354 -13.46 7.15 39.92
C PRO A 354 -13.08 8.63 39.74
N LEU A 355 -12.64 9.26 40.82
CA LEU A 355 -11.87 10.50 40.75
C LEU A 355 -10.59 10.23 39.96
N LEU A 356 -10.46 10.88 38.81
CA LEU A 356 -9.20 11.02 38.09
C LEU A 356 -8.17 11.70 39.01
N GLY A 357 -7.31 10.89 39.64
CA GLY A 357 -6.14 11.33 40.38
C GLY A 357 -4.89 11.22 39.52
N LEU A 358 -4.38 12.37 39.10
CA LEU A 358 -3.01 12.58 38.63
C LEU A 358 -2.00 12.28 39.76
N THR A 359 -0.75 12.01 39.36
CA THR A 359 0.50 11.89 40.15
C THR A 359 0.62 10.62 41.01
N GLU A 360 1.75 9.91 41.10
CA GLU A 360 3.14 10.31 41.04
C GLU A 360 4.07 9.08 40.87
N ALA A 361 5.35 9.34 40.62
CA ALA A 361 6.41 8.39 40.32
C ALA A 361 6.82 7.43 41.47
N GLN A 362 7.73 6.51 41.13
CA GLN A 362 8.63 5.67 41.97
C GLN A 362 8.26 4.18 42.15
N ARG A 363 8.76 3.31 41.28
CA ARG A 363 9.99 2.50 41.49
C ARG A 363 10.39 1.74 40.24
#